data_AF-A0A961EVJ9-F1
#
_entry.id   AF-A0A961EVJ9-F1
#
_cell.length_a   1.000
_cell.length_b   1.000
_cell.length_c   1.000
_cell.angle_alpha   90.00
_cell.angle_beta   90.00
_cell.angle_gamma   90.00
#
_symmetry.space_group_name_H-M   'P 1'
#
loop_
_entity.id
_entity.type
_entity.pdbx_description
1 polymer ?
#
loop_
_entity_poly.entity_id
_entity_poly.type
_entity_poly.pdbx_seq_one_letter_code
_entity_poly.pdbx_strand_id
1 'polypeptide(L)'
;MLFVTQEFLVFFIVVALTYWLIPGRFRMYWLIATSLFFYATWNFLFTFHLFLVVATNYVVMEIYRIHQKKWIFVLLQIANVANIAVFKYYYLILDFVGIVFG
;
A
#
# COMPACT_ATOMS: atom_id res chain seq x y z
N MET A 1 -2.22 -8.34 12.75
CA MET A 1 -2.33 -9.79 12.44
C MET A 1 -1.21 -10.15 11.48
N LEU A 2 -0.48 -11.24 11.74
CA LEU A 2 0.55 -11.74 10.82
C LEU A 2 -0.07 -12.80 9.90
N PHE A 3 0.46 -12.97 8.69
CA PHE A 3 -0.06 -13.97 7.74
C PHE A 3 0.00 -15.41 8.25
N VAL A 4 0.91 -15.71 9.17
CA VAL A 4 1.15 -17.07 9.69
C VAL A 4 0.33 -17.37 10.95
N THR A 5 -0.55 -16.47 11.39
CA THR A 5 -1.34 -16.66 12.62
C THR A 5 -2.71 -17.28 12.35
N GLN A 6 -3.25 -17.97 13.35
CA GLN A 6 -4.61 -18.52 13.33
C GLN A 6 -5.67 -17.42 13.12
N GLU A 7 -5.46 -16.24 13.70
CA GLU A 7 -6.33 -15.07 13.51
C GLU A 7 -6.47 -14.70 12.03
N PHE A 8 -5.35 -14.68 11.28
CA PHE A 8 -5.38 -14.41 9.85
C PHE A 8 -6.13 -15.50 9.07
N LEU A 9 -5.96 -16.78 9.44
CA LEU A 9 -6.67 -17.88 8.79
C LEU A 9 -8.20 -17.72 8.92
N VAL A 10 -8.68 -17.44 10.14
CA VAL A 10 -10.12 -17.21 10.39
C VAL A 10 -10.60 -15.99 9.62
N PHE A 11 -9.86 -14.88 9.69
CA PHE A 11 -10.15 -13.67 8.93
C PHE A 11 -10.25 -13.93 7.43
N PHE A 12 -9.27 -14.64 6.86
CA PHE A 12 -9.23 -14.97 5.43
C PHE A 12 -10.42 -15.82 5.01
N ILE A 13 -10.79 -16.85 5.77
CA ILE A 13 -11.96 -17.69 5.48
C ILE A 13 -13.24 -16.84 5.46
N VAL A 14 -13.44 -15.97 6.45
CA VAL A 14 -14.60 -15.07 6.52
C VAL A 14 -14.62 -14.12 5.32
N VAL A 15 -13.50 -13.49 4.99
CA VAL A 15 -13.38 -12.57 3.85
C VAL A 15 -13.68 -13.29 2.53
N ALA A 16 -13.14 -14.50 2.34
CA ALA A 16 -13.32 -15.29 1.14
C ALA A 16 -14.77 -15.78 0.98
N LEU A 17 -15.41 -16.26 2.05
CA LEU A 17 -16.82 -16.64 2.02
C LEU A 17 -17.71 -15.43 1.70
N THR A 18 -17.46 -14.30 2.37
CA THR A 18 -18.23 -13.06 2.12
C THR A 18 -18.05 -12.55 0.69
N TYR A 19 -16.84 -12.68 0.11
CA TYR A 19 -16.58 -12.31 -1.29
C TYR A 19 -17.53 -13.01 -2.27
N TRP A 20 -17.84 -14.30 -2.05
CA TRP A 20 -18.76 -15.06 -2.89
C TRP A 20 -20.23 -14.71 -2.68
N LEU A 21 -20.60 -14.24 -1.48
CA LEU A 21 -21.95 -13.79 -1.14
C LEU A 21 -22.28 -12.40 -1.70
N ILE A 22 -21.25 -11.56 -1.90
CA ILE A 22 -21.41 -10.18 -2.34
C ILE A 22 -21.65 -10.11 -3.86
N PRO A 23 -22.58 -9.24 -4.34
CA PRO A 23 -22.78 -8.97 -5.77
C PRO A 23 -21.50 -8.49 -6.44
N GLY A 24 -21.24 -8.92 -7.68
CA GLY A 24 -19.98 -8.68 -8.40
C GLY A 24 -19.47 -7.23 -8.35
N ARG A 25 -20.37 -6.24 -8.45
CA ARG A 25 -20.05 -4.80 -8.37
C ARG A 25 -19.38 -4.36 -7.07
N PHE A 26 -19.63 -5.04 -5.96
CA PHE A 26 -19.13 -4.66 -4.63
C PHE A 26 -17.92 -5.47 -4.18
N ARG A 27 -17.56 -6.54 -4.91
CA ARG A 27 -16.45 -7.42 -4.56
C ARG A 27 -15.11 -6.69 -4.47
N MET A 28 -14.86 -5.75 -5.37
CA MET A 28 -13.65 -4.94 -5.34
C MET A 28 -13.58 -4.06 -4.09
N TYR A 29 -14.66 -3.36 -3.76
CA TYR A 29 -14.71 -2.51 -2.56
C TYR A 29 -14.55 -3.34 -1.28
N TRP A 30 -15.15 -4.54 -1.23
CA TRP A 30 -14.96 -5.49 -0.14
C TRP A 30 -13.48 -5.85 0.03
N LEU A 31 -12.81 -6.27 -1.04
CA LEU A 31 -11.40 -6.64 -1.00
C LEU A 31 -10.49 -5.48 -0.57
N ILE A 32 -10.76 -4.26 -1.03
CA ILE A 32 -10.00 -3.07 -0.62
C ILE A 32 -10.20 -2.81 0.88
N ALA A 33 -11.45 -2.80 1.34
CA ALA A 33 -11.77 -2.55 2.74
C ALA A 33 -11.15 -3.60 3.67
N THR A 34 -11.26 -4.88 3.33
CA THR A 34 -10.67 -5.96 4.14
C THR A 34 -9.15 -5.93 4.11
N SER A 35 -8.54 -5.59 2.98
CA SER A 35 -7.07 -5.46 2.88
C SER A 35 -6.55 -4.31 3.74
N LEU A 36 -7.21 -3.15 3.71
CA LEU A 36 -6.87 -2.01 4.56
C LEU A 36 -7.09 -2.32 6.04
N PHE A 37 -8.18 -2.99 6.39
CA PHE A 37 -8.42 -3.44 7.76
C PHE A 37 -7.31 -4.37 8.24
N PHE A 38 -6.95 -5.38 7.45
CA PHE A 38 -5.87 -6.30 7.78
C PHE A 38 -4.56 -5.55 8.02
N TYR A 39 -4.19 -4.60 7.14
CA TYR A 39 -2.95 -3.83 7.31
C TYR A 39 -3.00 -2.92 8.55
N ALA A 40 -4.16 -2.32 8.84
CA ALA A 40 -4.36 -1.45 10.00
C ALA A 40 -4.17 -2.17 11.34
N THR A 41 -4.39 -3.49 11.38
CA THR A 41 -4.14 -4.29 12.60
C THR A 41 -2.67 -4.37 12.98
N TRP A 42 -1.74 -4.07 12.05
CA TRP A 42 -0.32 -4.01 12.35
C TRP A 42 0.11 -2.59 12.74
N ASN A 43 -0.22 -1.60 11.90
CA ASN A 43 0.05 -0.21 12.21
C ASN A 43 -0.84 0.71 11.37
N PHE A 44 -1.58 1.58 12.05
CA PHE A 44 -2.51 2.51 11.41
C PHE A 44 -1.82 3.55 10.52
N LEU A 45 -0.69 4.14 10.97
CA LEU A 45 0.03 5.15 10.20
C LEU A 45 0.61 4.56 8.91
N PHE A 46 1.23 3.38 8.97
CA PHE A 46 1.74 2.71 7.77
C PHE A 46 0.63 2.30 6.81
N THR A 47 -0.57 1.99 7.33
CA THR A 47 -1.73 1.71 6.49
C THR A 47 -2.22 2.95 5.77
N PHE A 48 -2.29 4.08 6.48
CA PHE A 48 -2.64 5.36 5.87
C PHE A 48 -1.61 5.75 4.79
N HIS A 49 -0.33 5.57 5.06
CA HIS A 49 0.73 5.75 4.06
C HIS A 49 0.53 4.85 2.83
N LEU A 50 0.29 3.55 3.04
CA LEU A 50 0.00 2.60 1.94
C LEU A 50 -1.22 3.05 1.12
N PHE A 51 -2.29 3.49 1.78
CA PHE A 51 -3.48 4.00 1.12
C PHE A 51 -3.15 5.21 0.23
N LEU A 52 -2.34 6.17 0.72
CA LEU A 52 -1.89 7.32 -0.07
C LEU A 52 -1.05 6.91 -1.27
N VAL A 53 -0.16 5.93 -1.12
CA VAL A 53 0.65 5.39 -2.23
C VAL A 53 -0.25 4.77 -3.29
N VAL A 54 -1.22 3.94 -2.90
CA VAL A 54 -2.16 3.30 -3.83
C VAL A 54 -3.02 4.36 -4.54
N ALA A 55 -3.57 5.32 -3.80
CA ALA A 55 -4.39 6.40 -4.35
C ALA A 55 -3.60 7.26 -5.35
N THR A 56 -2.35 7.61 -5.01
CA THR A 56 -1.46 8.39 -5.90
C THR A 56 -1.16 7.61 -7.18
N ASN A 57 -0.83 6.32 -7.06
CA ASN A 57 -0.59 5.47 -8.22
C ASN A 57 -1.83 5.41 -9.13
N TYR A 58 -3.02 5.23 -8.55
CA TYR A 58 -4.27 5.21 -9.31
C TYR A 58 -4.50 6.52 -10.07
N VAL A 59 -4.41 7.67 -9.39
CA VAL A 59 -4.62 8.99 -10.00
C VAL A 59 -3.61 9.27 -11.10
N VAL A 60 -2.33 8.98 -10.87
CA VAL A 60 -1.27 9.23 -11.87
C VAL A 60 -1.43 8.32 -13.09
N MET A 61 -1.85 7.07 -12.89
CA MET A 61 -2.15 6.15 -14.00
C MET A 61 -3.38 6.58 -14.81
N GLU A 62 -4.38 7.18 -14.16
CA GLU A 62 -5.53 7.77 -14.85
C GLU A 62 -5.12 9.01 -15.68
N ILE A 63 -4.23 9.85 -15.14
CA ILE A 63 -3.64 10.97 -15.90
C ILE A 63 -2.82 10.46 -17.09
N TYR A 64 -2.03 9.40 -16.89
CA TYR A 64 -1.28 8.74 -17.95
C TYR A 64 -2.20 8.19 -19.04
N ARG A 65 -3.37 7.64 -18.68
CA ARG A 65 -4.36 7.17 -19.65
C ARG A 65 -4.83 8.27 -20.59
N ILE A 66 -4.98 9.50 -20.09
CA ILE A 66 -5.43 10.67 -20.87
C ILE A 66 -4.28 11.26 -21.71
N HIS A 67 -3.10 11.46 -21.10
CA HIS A 67 -2.01 12.19 -21.74
C HIS A 67 -1.03 11.29 -22.52
N GLN A 68 -0.99 9.99 -22.22
CA GLN A 68 -0.14 8.97 -22.85
C GLN A 68 1.36 9.31 -22.89
N LYS A 69 1.83 10.21 -22.02
CA LYS A 69 3.24 10.62 -21.95
C LYS A 69 4.04 9.63 -21.12
N LYS A 70 4.99 8.94 -21.76
CA LYS A 70 5.85 7.92 -21.12
C LYS A 70 6.57 8.43 -19.86
N TRP A 71 6.94 9.71 -19.81
CA TRP A 71 7.67 10.28 -18.68
C TRP A 71 6.84 10.32 -17.38
N ILE A 72 5.50 10.38 -17.47
CA ILE A 72 4.62 10.31 -16.29
C ILE A 72 4.76 8.96 -15.59
N PHE A 73 4.77 7.87 -16.37
CA PHE A 73 4.96 6.52 -15.84
C PHE A 73 6.37 6.34 -15.24
N VAL A 74 7.40 6.84 -15.93
CA VAL A 74 8.79 6.77 -15.43
C VAL A 74 8.93 7.53 -14.11
N LEU A 75 8.38 8.74 -14.02
CA LEU A 75 8.41 9.55 -12.80
C LEU A 75 7.69 8.88 -11.64
N LEU A 76 6.53 8.25 -11.91
CA LEU A 76 5.79 7.48 -10.91
C LEU A 76 6.63 6.32 -10.35
N GLN A 77 7.34 5.60 -11.21
CA GLN A 77 8.18 4.49 -10.75
C GLN A 77 9.41 4.96 -9.97
N ILE A 78 10.04 6.06 -10.39
CA ILE A 78 11.11 6.69 -9.61
C ILE A 78 10.59 7.08 -8.23
N ALA A 79 9.40 7.66 -8.13
CA ALA A 79 8.79 8.03 -6.85
C ALA A 79 8.49 6.81 -5.96
N ASN A 80 7.95 5.72 -6.52
CA ASN A 80 7.69 4.49 -5.77
C ASN A 80 8.98 3.85 -5.25
N VAL A 81 10.01 3.75 -6.10
CA VAL A 81 11.32 3.19 -5.70
C VAL A 81 11.98 4.07 -4.63
N ALA A 82 11.94 5.39 -4.81
CA ALA A 82 12.44 6.33 -3.82
C ALA A 82 11.70 6.20 -2.49
N ASN A 83 10.37 6.03 -2.50
CA ASN A 83 9.58 5.80 -1.30
C ASN A 83 10.07 4.57 -0.54
N ILE A 84 10.20 3.42 -1.23
CA ILE A 84 10.70 2.17 -0.62
C ILE A 84 12.12 2.35 -0.10
N ALA A 85 13.00 3.02 -0.86
CA ALA A 85 14.38 3.27 -0.45
C ALA A 85 14.45 4.09 0.84
N VAL A 86 13.66 5.18 0.94
CA VAL A 86 13.58 6.00 2.16
C VAL A 86 13.12 5.16 3.36
N PHE A 87 12.06 4.36 3.21
CA PHE A 87 11.59 3.51 4.31
C PHE A 87 12.60 2.45 4.72
N LYS A 88 13.28 1.82 3.75
CA LYS A 88 14.27 0.77 4.02
C LYS A 88 15.53 1.29 4.71
N TYR A 89 16.01 2.46 4.30
CA TYR A 89 17.28 3.04 4.76
C TYR A 89 17.08 4.17 5.77
N TYR A 90 15.87 4.36 6.32
CA TYR A 90 15.54 5.45 7.22
C TYR A 90 16.53 5.58 8.39
N TYR A 91 16.78 4.48 9.12
CA TYR A 91 17.71 4.48 10.26
C TYR A 91 19.16 4.72 9.82
N LEU A 92 19.59 4.13 8.71
CA LEU A 92 20.94 4.36 8.16
C LEU A 92 21.15 5.83 7.80
N ILE A 93 20.15 6.48 7.20
CA ILE A 93 20.20 7.91 6.87
C ILE A 93 20.33 8.75 8.15
N LEU A 94 19.54 8.44 9.18
CA LEU A 94 19.62 9.13 10.47
C LEU A 94 20.98 8.95 11.14
N ASP A 95 21.53 7.74 11.12
CA ASP A 95 22.85 7.45 11.68
C ASP A 95 23.95 8.23 10.95
N PHE A 96 23.92 8.28 9.61
CA PHE A 96 24.86 9.09 8.82
C PHE A 96 24.74 10.58 9.14
N VAL A 97 23.52 11.12 9.26
CA VAL A 97 23.29 12.51 9.63
C VAL A 97 23.83 12.78 11.04
N GLY A 98 23.60 11.86 11.99
CA GLY A 98 24.14 11.95 13.34
C GLY A 98 25.67 12.00 13.38
N ILE A 99 26.35 11.20 12.55
CA ILE A 99 27.82 11.17 12.44
C ILE A 99 28.38 12.46 11.79
N VAL A 100 27.66 13.06 10.85
CA VAL A 100 28.13 14.25 10.13
C VAL A 100 27.93 15.53 10.93
N PHE A 101 26.89 15.60 11.76
CA PHE A 101 26.49 16.80 12.50
C PHE A 101 26.73 16.72 14.03
N GLY A 102 27.25 15.61 14.54
CA GLY A 102 27.63 15.39 15.94
C GLY A 102 29.07 14.94 16.07
#